data_AF-A0A4R2DTP3-F1
#
_entry.id   AF-A0A4R2DTP3-F1
#
_cell.length_a   1.000
_cell.length_b   1.000
_cell.length_c   1.000
_cell.angle_alpha   90.00
_cell.angle_beta   90.00
_cell.angle_gamma   90.00
#
_symmetry.space_group_name_H-M   'P 1'
#
loop_
_entity.id
_entity.type
_entity.pdbx_description
1 polymer ?
#
loop_
_entity_poly.entity_id
_entity_poly.type
_entity_poly.pdbx_seq_one_letter_code
_entity_poly.pdbx_strand_id
1 'polypeptide(L)' 'MARDTGDIERDIEKARNQLASTLDELSLRANPKNLVANTKQTLVAKVNQPQVKKYAVIAVGAVVGLLVLRKVLR' A
#
# COMPACT_ATOMS: atom_id res chain seq x y z
N MET A 1 44.24 -18.08 -11.18
CA MET A 1 44.39 -18.03 -9.72
C MET A 1 42.99 -18.10 -9.14
N ALA A 2 42.59 -19.28 -8.65
CA ALA A 2 41.32 -19.43 -7.94
C ALA A 2 41.36 -18.48 -6.74
N ARG A 3 40.33 -17.66 -6.59
CA ARG A 3 40.15 -16.83 -5.40
C ARG A 3 40.21 -17.79 -4.20
N ASP A 4 41.17 -17.57 -3.31
CA ASP A 4 41.45 -18.48 -2.20
C ASP A 4 40.16 -18.69 -1.39
N THR A 5 39.79 -19.93 -1.10
CA THR A 5 38.52 -20.24 -0.43
C THR A 5 38.38 -19.46 0.88
N GLY A 6 39.50 -19.21 1.58
CA GLY A 6 39.53 -18.40 2.80
C GLY A 6 39.18 -16.92 2.60
N ASP A 7 39.41 -16.35 1.41
CA ASP A 7 38.95 -15.00 1.09
C ASP A 7 37.43 -14.96 0.90
N ILE A 8 36.85 -16.02 0.32
CA ILE A 8 35.40 -16.14 0.11
C ILE A 8 34.67 -16.28 1.44
N GLU A 9 35.15 -17.12 2.36
CA GLU A 9 34.57 -17.28 3.70
C GLU A 9 34.58 -15.97 4.49
N ARG A 10 35.71 -15.24 4.45
CA ARG A 10 35.83 -13.94 5.11
C ARG A 10 34.88 -12.89 4.54
N ASP A 11 34.63 -12.92 3.23
CA ASP A 11 33.67 -12.03 2.59
C ASP A 11 32.21 -12.41 2.92
N ILE A 12 31.89 -13.71 3.04
CA ILE A 12 30.57 -14.18 3.47
C ILE A 12 30.27 -13.77 4.91
N GLU A 13 31.26 -13.87 5.81
CA GLU A 13 31.11 -13.46 7.21
C GLU A 13 30.84 -11.95 7.33
N LYS A 14 31.56 -11.14 6.56
CA LYS A 14 31.33 -9.69 6.48
C LYS A 14 29.95 -9.35 5.93
N ALA A 15 29.52 -10.05 4.86
CA ALA A 15 28.21 -9.85 4.26
C ALA A 15 27.08 -10.23 5.24
N ARG A 16 27.24 -11.30 6.04
CA ARG A 16 26.27 -11.67 7.09
C ARG A 16 26.10 -10.59 8.15
N ASN A 17 27.21 -10.03 8.63
CA ASN A 17 27.15 -8.95 9.61
C ASN A 17 26.51 -7.67 9.03
N GLN A 18 26.78 -7.33 7.78
CA GLN A 18 26.11 -6.22 7.09
C GLN A 18 24.61 -6.47 6.87
N LEU A 19 24.21 -7.72 6.62
CA LEU A 19 22.80 -8.08 6.44
C LEU A 19 22.01 -7.97 7.76
N ALA A 20 22.61 -8.35 8.89
CA ALA A 20 22.00 -8.18 10.21
C ALA A 20 21.74 -6.70 10.54
N SER A 21 22.72 -5.83 10.28
CA SER A 21 22.56 -4.37 10.50
C SER A 21 21.52 -3.73 9.57
N THR A 22 21.42 -4.20 8.32
CA THR A 22 20.44 -3.67 7.35
C THR A 22 19.03 -4.20 7.58
N LEU A 23 18.87 -5.40 8.16
CA LEU A 23 17.55 -5.92 8.57
C LEU A 23 16.94 -5.10 9.72
N ASP A 24 17.75 -4.65 10.68
CA ASP A 24 17.30 -3.76 11.75
C ASP A 24 16.87 -2.38 11.22
N GLU A 25 17.65 -1.81 10.29
CA GLU A 25 17.29 -0.55 9.64
C GLU A 25 16.05 -0.66 8.74
N LEU A 26 15.86 -1.79 8.05
CA LEU A 26 14.70 -2.00 7.18
C LEU A 26 13.43 -2.25 7.98
N SER A 27 13.52 -2.92 9.13
CA SER A 27 12.41 -3.10 10.08
C SER A 27 11.91 -1.75 10.61
N LEU A 28 12.84 -0.83 10.93
CA LEU A 28 12.53 0.51 11.40
C LEU A 28 11.94 1.41 10.29
N ARG A 29 12.38 1.27 9.03
CA ARG A 29 11.90 2.09 7.90
C ARG A 29 10.60 1.56 7.29
N ALA A 30 10.33 0.26 7.39
CA ALA A 30 9.08 -0.36 7.00
C ALA A 30 7.94 -0.13 8.01
N ASN A 31 8.07 0.85 8.91
CA ASN A 31 7.07 1.15 9.93
C ASN A 31 5.70 1.45 9.28
N PRO A 32 4.74 0.51 9.31
CA PRO A 32 3.50 0.61 8.55
C PRO A 32 2.60 1.74 9.08
N LYS A 33 2.88 2.24 10.29
CA LYS A 33 2.17 3.36 10.91
C LYS A 33 2.13 4.61 10.02
N ASN A 34 3.21 4.92 9.30
CA ASN A 34 3.26 6.09 8.41
C ASN A 34 2.58 5.85 7.06
N LEU A 35 2.55 4.61 6.58
CA LEU A 35 1.79 4.24 5.38
C LEU A 35 0.29 4.30 5.63
N VAL A 36 -0.16 3.86 6.81
CA VAL A 36 -1.58 3.89 7.22
C VAL A 36 -2.08 5.32 7.42
N ALA A 37 -1.26 6.22 7.99
CA ALA A 37 -1.61 7.62 8.13
C ALA A 37 -1.81 8.31 6.76
N ASN A 38 -0.85 8.12 5.84
CA ASN A 38 -0.93 8.69 4.50
C ASN A 38 -2.06 8.10 3.64
N THR A 39 -2.35 6.80 3.77
CA THR A 39 -3.49 6.19 3.08
C THR A 39 -4.81 6.72 3.62
N LYS A 40 -4.99 6.82 4.95
CA LYS A 40 -6.21 7.40 5.53
C LYS A 40 -6.43 8.84 5.08
N GLN A 41 -5.39 9.66 5.09
CA GLN A 41 -5.49 11.06 4.67
C GLN A 41 -5.77 11.20 3.17
N THR A 42 -5.18 10.34 2.35
CA THR A 42 -5.45 10.29 0.89
C THR A 42 -6.87 9.82 0.61
N LEU A 43 -7.39 8.85 1.37
CA LEU A 43 -8.77 8.35 1.27
C LEU A 43 -9.77 9.44 1.65
N VAL A 44 -9.56 10.12 2.77
CA VAL A 44 -10.41 11.24 3.22
C VAL A 44 -10.34 12.40 2.22
N ALA A 45 -9.15 12.72 1.71
CA ALA A 45 -8.99 13.74 0.67
C ALA A 45 -9.74 13.35 -0.62
N LYS A 46 -9.64 12.10 -1.08
CA LYS A 46 -10.37 11.60 -2.26
C LYS A 46 -11.87 11.67 -2.07
N VAL A 47 -12.40 11.26 -0.91
CA VAL A 47 -13.84 11.34 -0.63
C VAL A 47 -14.34 12.79 -0.56
N ASN A 48 -13.51 13.70 -0.05
CA ASN A 48 -13.85 15.12 0.01
C ASN A 48 -13.73 15.85 -1.33
N GLN A 49 -13.15 15.22 -2.36
CA GLN A 49 -13.07 15.83 -3.69
C GLN A 49 -14.48 16.10 -4.24
N PRO A 50 -14.71 17.29 -4.82
CA PRO A 50 -16.01 17.66 -5.40
C PRO A 50 -16.43 16.70 -6.52
N GLN A 51 -15.46 16.07 -7.19
CA GLN A 51 -15.70 15.08 -8.22
C GLN A 51 -16.38 13.82 -7.66
N VAL A 52 -15.90 13.30 -6.53
CA VAL A 52 -16.47 12.10 -5.89
C VAL A 52 -17.88 12.36 -5.39
N LYS A 53 -18.16 13.55 -4.83
CA LYS A 53 -19.51 13.94 -4.42
C LYS A 53 -20.50 13.96 -5.59
N LYS A 54 -20.08 14.46 -6.76
CA LYS A 54 -20.92 14.46 -7.97
C LYS A 54 -21.27 13.04 -8.42
N TYR A 55 -20.27 12.16 -8.51
CA TYR A 55 -20.51 10.76 -8.90
C TYR A 55 -21.32 10.00 -7.86
N ALA A 56 -21.18 10.30 -6.57
CA ALA A 56 -21.99 9.70 -5.52
C ALA A 56 -23.49 10.01 -5.71
N VAL A 57 -23.85 11.25 -6.05
CA VAL A 57 -25.25 11.62 -6.33
C VAL A 57 -25.79 10.85 -7.55
N ILE A 58 -25.01 10.75 -8.62
CA ILE A 58 -25.41 10.00 -9.83
C ILE A 58 -25.59 8.51 -9.49
N ALA A 59 -24.67 7.93 -8.72
CA ALA A 59 -24.75 6.53 -8.31
C ALA A 59 -26.00 6.25 -7.46
N VAL A 60 -26.30 7.13 -6.49
CA VAL A 60 -27.53 7.03 -5.69
C VAL A 60 -28.76 7.14 -6.59
N GLY A 61 -28.80 8.13 -7.49
CA GLY A 61 -29.91 8.29 -8.43
C GLY A 61 -30.11 7.08 -9.34
N ALA A 62 -29.02 6.49 -9.84
CA ALA A 62 -29.05 5.28 -10.66
C ALA A 62 -29.59 4.08 -9.88
N VAL A 63 -29.14 3.86 -8.64
CA VAL A 63 -29.64 2.76 -7.79
C VAL A 63 -31.13 2.93 -7.51
N VAL A 64 -31.56 4.13 -7.11
CA VAL A 64 -32.98 4.41 -6.85
C VAL A 64 -33.82 4.22 -8.11
N GLY A 65 -33.38 4.77 -9.25
CA GLY A 65 -34.06 4.60 -10.54
C GLY A 65 -34.19 3.14 -10.95
N LEU A 66 -33.12 2.34 -10.77
CA LEU A 66 -33.11 0.92 -11.09
C LEU A 66 -34.05 0.13 -10.15
N LEU A 67 -34.08 0.46 -8.85
CA LEU A 67 -35.00 -0.14 -7.90
C LEU A 67 -36.47 0.17 -8.22
N VAL A 68 -36.78 1.43 -8.59
CA VAL A 68 -38.13 1.83 -9.00
C VAL A 68 -38.52 1.12 -10.29
N LEU A 69 -37.63 1.09 -11.29
CA LEU A 69 -37.89 0.39 -12.56
C LEU A 69 -38.15 -1.11 -12.32
N ARG A 70 -37.34 -1.75 -11.46
CA ARG A 70 -37.52 -3.16 -11.07
C ARG A 70 -38.83 -3.39 -10.31
N LYS A 71 -39.30 -2.41 -9.53
CA LYS A 71 -40.58 -2.46 -8.80
C LYS A 71 -41.78 -2.34 -9.75
N VAL A 72 -41.67 -1.54 -10.82
CA VAL A 72 -42.74 -1.29 -11.80
C VAL A 72 -42.83 -2.40 -12.85
N LEU A 73 -41.70 -3.00 -13.24
CA LEU A 73 -41.63 -4.10 -14.22
C LEU A 73 -41.85 -5.48 -13.59
N ARG A 74 -42.17 -5.55 -12.30
CA ARG A 74 -42.55 -6.77 -11.57
C ARG A 74 -43.99 -6.65 -11.11
#